data_AF-A0A662IUB2-F1
#
_entry.id   AF-A0A662IUB2-F1
#
_cell.length_a   1.000
_cell.length_b   1.000
_cell.length_c   1.000
_cell.angle_alpha   90.00
_cell.angle_beta   90.00
_cell.angle_gamma   90.00
#
_symmetry.space_group_name_H-M   'P 1'
#
loop_
_entity.id
_entity.type
_entity.pdbx_description
1 polymer ?
#
loop_
_entity_poly.entity_id
_entity_poly.type
_entity_poly.pdbx_seq_one_letter_code
_entity_poly.pdbx_strand_id
1 'polypeptide(L)' 'MKEEILEEGEVKLAMEKCGPIVSKEMLDYFKEKYGDDVELRVEFIRAEGGPKLRFRVVKLAERTS' A
#
# COMPACT_ATOMS: atom_id res chain seq x y z
N MET A 1 -10.03 -9.68 -13.20
CA MET A 1 -9.40 -8.36 -13.07
C MET A 1 -7.90 -8.57 -12.96
N LYS A 2 -7.08 -7.87 -13.75
CA LYS A 2 -5.62 -7.90 -13.58
C LYS A 2 -5.27 -6.76 -12.63
N GLU A 3 -4.92 -7.10 -11.41
CA GLU A 3 -4.35 -6.15 -10.45
C GLU A 3 -2.86 -6.06 -10.77
N GLU A 4 -2.40 -4.87 -11.17
CA GLU A 4 -0.98 -4.63 -11.42
C GLU A 4 -0.35 -4.06 -10.16
N ILE A 5 0.68 -4.72 -9.63
CA ILE A 5 1.43 -4.23 -8.47
C ILE A 5 2.41 -3.17 -8.99
N LEU A 6 2.21 -1.93 -8.58
CA LEU A 6 3.05 -0.79 -8.96
C LEU A 6 4.27 -0.67 -8.04
N GLU A 7 4.06 -0.89 -6.73
CA GLU A 7 5.12 -0.78 -5.73
C GLU A 7 4.81 -1.69 -4.53
N GLU A 8 5.85 -2.28 -3.91
CA GLU A 8 5.73 -2.99 -2.64
C GLU A 8 6.90 -2.65 -1.71
N GLY A 9 6.65 -2.61 -0.41
CA GLY A 9 7.69 -2.33 0.58
C GLY A 9 7.33 -2.76 2.00
N GLU A 10 8.34 -2.83 2.87
CA GLU A 10 8.16 -3.12 4.29
C GLU A 10 7.98 -1.83 5.09
N VAL A 11 6.89 -1.73 5.85
CA VAL A 11 6.67 -0.68 6.84
C VAL A 11 7.35 -1.12 8.14
N LYS A 12 8.39 -0.42 8.56
CA LYS A 12 8.96 -0.62 9.90
C LYS A 12 7.90 -0.23 10.94
N LEU A 13 7.67 -1.11 11.91
CA LEU A 13 6.67 -1.00 12.98
C LEU A 13 6.66 0.35 13.74
N ALA A 14 7.71 1.17 13.63
CA ALA A 14 7.72 2.54 14.14
C ALA A 14 6.59 3.42 13.55
N MET A 15 6.08 3.13 12.35
CA MET A 15 4.91 3.80 11.78
C MET A 15 3.57 3.30 12.35
N GLU A 16 3.55 2.17 13.07
CA GLU A 16 2.34 1.63 13.73
C GLU A 16 1.81 2.58 14.83
N LYS A 17 2.69 3.44 15.39
CA LYS A 17 2.28 4.52 16.31
C LYS A 17 1.64 5.73 15.62
N CYS A 18 1.85 5.92 14.31
CA CYS A 18 1.32 7.06 13.55
C CYS A 18 -0.04 6.77 12.87
N GLY A 19 -0.54 5.54 12.98
CA GLY A 19 -1.94 5.20 12.67
C GLY A 19 -2.38 5.50 11.21
N PRO A 20 -3.71 5.67 10.98
CA PRO A 20 -4.33 5.82 9.65
C PRO A 20 -3.89 7.08 8.88
N ILE A 21 -3.21 8.03 9.53
CA ILE A 21 -2.68 9.25 8.91
C ILE A 21 -1.61 8.88 7.87
N VAL A 22 -0.72 7.93 8.22
CA VAL A 22 0.31 7.42 7.32
C VAL A 22 -0.31 6.78 6.08
N SER A 23 -1.37 5.99 6.26
CA SER A 23 -2.06 5.35 5.14
C SER A 23 -2.69 6.36 4.19
N LYS A 24 -3.17 7.50 4.69
CA LYS A 24 -3.74 8.55 3.85
C LYS A 24 -2.68 9.34 3.09
N GLU A 25 -1.66 9.87 3.76
CA GLU A 25 -0.59 10.63 3.10
C GLU A 25 0.17 9.79 2.07
N MET A 26 0.41 8.52 2.40
CA MET A 26 1.05 7.58 1.49
C MET A 26 0.14 7.26 0.29
N LEU A 27 -1.17 7.09 0.50
CA LEU A 27 -2.12 6.90 -0.60
C LEU A 27 -2.23 8.15 -1.48
N ASP A 28 -2.32 9.35 -0.91
CA ASP A 28 -2.32 10.63 -1.63
C ASP A 28 -1.05 10.76 -2.49
N TYR A 29 0.13 10.49 -1.93
CA TYR A 29 1.39 10.48 -2.67
C TYR A 29 1.35 9.52 -3.89
N PHE A 30 0.83 8.31 -3.68
CA PHE A 30 0.74 7.33 -4.77
C PHE A 30 -0.33 7.70 -5.80
N LYS A 31 -1.42 8.35 -5.39
CA LYS A 31 -2.44 8.89 -6.29
C LYS A 31 -1.87 10.02 -7.16
N GLU A 32 -1.10 10.92 -6.58
CA GLU A 32 -0.41 11.98 -7.33
C GLU A 32 0.59 11.40 -8.34
N LYS A 33 1.27 10.30 -7.99
CA LYS A 33 2.29 9.66 -8.82
C LYS A 33 1.72 8.79 -9.94
N TYR A 34 0.67 8.02 -9.66
CA TYR A 34 0.17 6.95 -10.53
C TYR A 34 -1.26 7.16 -11.05
N GLY A 35 -1.97 8.17 -10.54
CA GLY A 35 -3.38 8.46 -10.83
C GLY A 35 -4.33 7.97 -9.72
N ASP A 36 -5.59 8.36 -9.79
CA ASP A 36 -6.60 8.02 -8.78
C ASP A 36 -6.97 6.54 -8.71
N ASP A 37 -6.62 5.77 -9.73
CA ASP A 37 -6.89 4.33 -9.87
C ASP A 37 -5.92 3.45 -9.08
N VAL A 38 -5.43 3.92 -7.94
CA VAL A 38 -4.54 3.16 -7.06
C VAL A 38 -5.17 2.88 -5.71
N GLU A 39 -4.89 1.68 -5.20
CA GLU A 39 -5.29 1.23 -3.88
C GLU A 39 -4.06 0.83 -3.07
N LEU A 40 -4.00 1.27 -1.81
CA LEU A 40 -2.95 0.89 -0.87
C LEU A 40 -3.44 -0.28 -0.03
N ARG A 41 -2.81 -1.44 -0.18
CA ARG A 41 -3.05 -2.63 0.63
C ARG A 41 -1.94 -2.81 1.64
N VAL A 42 -2.34 -3.09 2.88
CA VAL A 42 -1.38 -3.32 3.97
C VAL A 42 -1.65 -4.71 4.56
N GLU A 43 -0.61 -5.53 4.60
CA GLU A 43 -0.68 -6.93 5.04
C GLU A 43 0.31 -7.18 6.18
N PHE A 44 -0.15 -7.86 7.22
CA PHE A 44 0.71 -8.34 8.29
C PHE A 44 1.32 -9.69 7.89
N ILE A 45 2.64 -9.73 7.79
CA ILE A 45 3.41 -10.93 7.50
C ILE A 45 4.20 -11.37 8.74
N ARG A 46 4.07 -12.64 9.09
CA ARG A 46 4.92 -13.26 10.12
C ARG A 46 6.25 -13.62 9.48
N ALA A 47 7.34 -13.04 9.98
CA ALA A 47 8.70 -13.36 9.54
C ALA A 47 9.55 -13.81 10.74
N GLU A 48 10.69 -14.46 10.48
CA GLU A 48 11.60 -15.01 11.51
C GLU A 48 12.25 -13.95 12.45
N GLY A 49 11.91 -12.67 12.31
CA GLY A 49 12.36 -11.58 13.19
C GLY A 49 11.24 -10.81 13.91
N GLY A 50 10.00 -11.32 13.89
CA GLY A 50 8.82 -10.66 14.43
C GLY A 50 7.79 -10.29 13.35
N PRO A 51 6.62 -9.75 13.76
CA PRO A 51 5.61 -9.29 12.81
C PRO A 51 6.18 -8.15 11.96
N LYS A 52 5.98 -8.26 10.65
CA LYS A 52 6.31 -7.24 9.66
C LYS A 52 5.03 -6.77 9.00
N LEU A 53 5.01 -5.50 8.63
CA LEU A 53 3.96 -4.93 7.80
C LEU A 53 4.51 -4.76 6.39
N ARG A 54 3.80 -5.27 5.40
CA ARG A 54 4.08 -5.02 3.99
C ARG A 54 2.97 -4.17 3.41
N PHE A 55 3.33 -3.11 2.69
CA PHE A 55 2.38 -2.39 1.87
C PHE A 55 2.55 -2.77 0.40
N ARG A 56 1.46 -2.72 -0.35
CA ARG A 56 1.39 -2.92 -1.79
C ARG A 56 0.50 -1.84 -2.38
N VAL A 57 1.01 -1.17 -3.41
CA VAL A 57 0.23 -0.24 -4.22
C VAL A 57 -0.22 -1.00 -5.46
N VAL A 58 -1.53 -1.16 -5.61
CA VAL A 58 -2.12 -1.87 -6.75
C VAL A 58 -2.85 -0.89 -7.64
N LYS A 59 -2.64 -1.01 -8.96
CA LYS A 59 -3.43 -0.29 -9.96
C LYS A 59 -4.71 -1.06 -10.23
N LEU A 60 -5.84 -0.39 -10.01
CA LEU A 60 -7.15 -0.85 -10.41
C LEU A 60 -7.26 -0.58 -11.92
N ALA A 61 -7.00 -1.58 -12.75
CA ALA A 61 -7.22 -1.45 -14.18
C ALA A 61 -8.70 -1.08 -14.42
N GLU A 62 -8.92 0.09 -15.04
CA GLU A 62 -10.24 0.64 -15.31
C GLU A 62 -11.18 -0.43 -15.88
N ARG A 63 -12.40 -0.51 -15.32
CA ARG A 63 -13.52 -1.22 -15.94
C ARG A 63 -13.78 -0.55 -17.29
N THR A 64 -13.16 -1.04 -18.36
CA THR A 64 -13.63 -0.74 -19.71
C THR A 64 -15.03 -1.36 -19.81
N SER A 65 -16.06 -0.52 -19.71
CA SER A 65 -17.45 -0.89 -20.02
C SER A 65 -17.70 -0.81 -21.51
#